data_AF-A0A961S5Y9-F1
#
_entry.id   AF-A0A961S5Y9-F1
#
_cell.length_a   1.000
_cell.length_b   1.000
_cell.length_c   1.000
_cell.angle_alpha   90.00
_cell.angle_beta   90.00
_cell.angle_gamma   90.00
#
_symmetry.space_group_name_H-M   'P 1'
#
loop_
_entity.id
_entity.type
_entity.pdbx_description
1 polymer ?
#
loop_
_entity_poly.entity_id
_entity_poly.type
_entity_poly.pdbx_seq_one_letter_code
_entity_poly.pdbx_strand_id
1 'polypeptide(L)'
;DWGPHLERMVDFWSSVALMTGRYHGAPVPAHVGLPVEWTHIERWLVLFRETATETCPPEGAAHVIERAERIARSLHMAVEDAKPRTIPSLL
;
A
#
# COMPACT_ATOMS: atom_id res chain seq x y z
N ASP A 1 11.83 1.66 12.75
CA ASP A 1 11.66 3.00 13.33
C ASP A 1 10.50 3.69 12.64
N TRP A 2 9.59 4.29 13.42
CA TRP A 2 8.34 4.86 12.92
C TRP A 2 8.52 6.23 12.27
N GLY A 3 9.43 7.08 12.76
CA GLY A 3 9.60 8.44 12.25
C GLY A 3 9.98 8.46 10.76
N PRO A 4 11.12 7.87 10.36
CA PRO A 4 11.55 7.82 8.97
C PRO A 4 10.56 7.07 8.05
N HIS A 5 9.83 6.10 8.59
CA HIS A 5 8.82 5.38 7.83
C HIS A 5 7.63 6.28 7.49
N LEU A 6 7.13 7.06 8.45
CA LEU A 6 6.02 7.99 8.24
C LEU A 6 6.39 9.10 7.25
N GLU A 7 7.60 9.64 7.30
CA GLU A 7 8.07 10.64 6.33
C GLU A 7 8.01 10.09 4.89
N ARG A 8 8.50 8.87 4.68
CA ARG A 8 8.40 8.19 3.37
C ARG A 8 6.96 7.96 2.94
N MET A 9 6.05 7.65 3.86
CA MET A 9 4.63 7.48 3.56
C MET A 9 3.97 8.80 3.18
N VAL A 10 4.36 9.92 3.78
CA VAL A 10 3.90 11.26 3.41
C VAL A 10 4.38 11.62 2.00
N ASP A 11 5.65 11.36 1.67
CA ASP A 11 6.17 11.55 0.31
C ASP A 11 5.39 10.72 -0.71
N PHE A 12 5.16 9.44 -0.40
CA PHE A 12 4.39 8.52 -1.24
C PHE A 12 2.98 9.05 -1.52
N TRP A 13 2.20 9.32 -0.47
CA TRP A 13 0.82 9.74 -0.62
C TRP A 13 0.68 11.11 -1.26
N SER A 14 1.60 12.02 -1.01
CA SER A 14 1.60 13.31 -1.71
C SER A 14 1.92 13.18 -3.20
N SER A 15 2.70 12.17 -3.60
CA SER A 15 2.96 11.91 -5.01
C SER A 15 1.74 11.28 -5.67
N VAL A 16 1.04 10.38 -4.96
CA VAL A 16 -0.17 9.69 -5.43
C VAL A 16 -1.39 10.60 -5.51
N ALA A 17 -1.64 11.39 -4.47
CA ALA A 17 -2.85 12.20 -4.35
C ALA A 17 -2.70 13.60 -4.95
N LEU A 18 -1.50 14.19 -4.86
CA LEU A 18 -1.25 15.60 -5.21
C LEU A 18 -0.20 15.78 -6.32
N MET A 19 0.29 14.69 -6.93
CA MET A 19 1.23 14.73 -8.06
C MET A 19 2.54 15.48 -7.77
N THR A 20 2.98 15.52 -6.51
CA THR A 20 4.18 16.30 -6.11
C THR A 20 5.50 15.71 -6.61
N GLY A 21 5.53 14.42 -6.97
CA GLY A 21 6.74 13.74 -7.45
C GLY A 21 7.84 13.54 -6.39
N ARG A 22 7.53 13.67 -5.09
CA ARG A 22 8.54 13.54 -4.02
C ARG A 22 9.01 12.10 -3.79
N TYR A 23 8.16 11.12 -4.07
CA TYR A 23 8.46 9.72 -3.84
C TYR A 23 9.13 9.06 -5.05
N HIS A 24 10.27 8.43 -4.82
CA HIS A 24 11.10 7.77 -5.84
C HIS A 24 11.40 6.29 -5.50
N GLY A 25 10.61 5.70 -4.59
CA GLY A 25 10.83 4.33 -4.13
C GLY A 25 10.16 3.27 -5.01
N ALA A 26 10.44 2.01 -4.70
CA ALA A 26 9.80 0.85 -5.32
C ALA A 26 8.99 0.09 -4.25
N PRO A 27 7.64 0.19 -4.23
CA PRO A 27 6.81 -0.45 -3.21
C PRO A 27 6.93 -1.98 -3.21
N VAL A 28 6.87 -2.65 -4.38
CA VAL A 28 6.84 -4.12 -4.45
C VAL A 28 8.03 -4.78 -3.74
N PRO A 29 9.31 -4.45 -4.04
CA PRO A 29 10.45 -5.03 -3.33
C PRO A 29 10.40 -4.88 -1.80
N ALA A 30 9.82 -3.78 -1.29
CA ALA A 30 9.69 -3.55 0.14
C ALA A 30 8.66 -4.46 0.83
N HIS A 31 7.73 -5.06 0.06
CA HIS A 31 6.65 -5.90 0.59
C HIS A 31 6.86 -7.40 0.33
N VAL A 32 7.66 -7.80 -0.67
CA VAL A 32 7.89 -9.22 -1.03
C VAL A 32 8.41 -10.08 0.12
N GLY A 33 9.28 -9.52 0.98
CA GLY A 33 9.86 -10.25 2.11
C GLY A 33 8.99 -10.30 3.37
N LEU A 34 7.81 -9.68 3.36
CA LEU A 34 6.93 -9.59 4.52
C LEU A 34 5.84 -10.67 4.46
N PRO A 35 5.39 -11.21 5.62
CA PRO A 35 4.26 -12.14 5.68
C PRO A 35 2.91 -11.43 5.52
N VAL A 36 2.77 -10.65 4.43
CA VAL A 36 1.57 -9.86 4.12
C VAL A 36 0.64 -10.68 3.23
N GLU A 37 -0.39 -11.23 3.87
CA GLU A 37 -1.55 -11.83 3.20
C GLU A 37 -2.63 -10.79 2.85
N TRP A 38 -3.55 -11.16 1.95
CA TRP A 38 -4.67 -10.31 1.53
C TRP A 38 -5.52 -9.80 2.71
N THR A 39 -5.73 -10.63 3.74
CA THR A 39 -6.49 -10.25 4.95
C THR A 39 -5.87 -9.07 5.69
N HIS A 40 -4.54 -8.92 5.68
CA HIS A 40 -3.87 -7.75 6.27
C HIS A 40 -4.12 -6.50 5.43
N ILE A 41 -4.13 -6.63 4.10
CA ILE A 41 -4.40 -5.53 3.17
C ILE A 41 -5.86 -5.09 3.31
N GLU A 42 -6.81 -6.02 3.44
CA GLU A 42 -8.21 -5.71 3.72
C GLU A 42 -8.37 -4.95 5.03
N ARG A 43 -7.72 -5.42 6.10
CA ARG A 43 -7.75 -4.73 7.40
C ARG A 43 -7.15 -3.32 7.30
N TRP A 44 -6.05 -3.18 6.58
CA TRP A 44 -5.42 -1.88 6.33
C TRP A 44 -6.36 -0.95 5.54
N LEU A 45 -7.08 -1.45 4.52
CA LEU A 45 -8.05 -0.65 3.76
C LEU A 45 -9.22 -0.18 4.62
N VAL A 46 -9.71 -1.00 5.56
CA VAL A 46 -10.75 -0.57 6.52
C VAL A 46 -10.26 0.63 7.32
N LEU A 47 -9.09 0.51 7.95
CA LEU A 47 -8.50 1.59 8.74
C LEU A 47 -8.23 2.85 7.89
N PHE A 48 -7.71 2.65 6.67
CA PHE A 48 -7.42 3.75 5.76
C PHE A 48 -8.70 4.52 5.38
N ARG A 49 -9.80 3.83 5.09
CA ARG A 49 -11.09 4.46 4.77
C ARG A 49 -11.65 5.23 5.96
N GLU A 50 -11.61 4.65 7.16
CA GLU A 50 -12.03 5.31 8.39
C GLU A 50 -11.25 6.61 8.60
N THR A 51 -9.91 6.53 8.59
CA THR A 51 -9.04 7.70 8.80
C THR A 51 -9.20 8.77 7.71
N ALA A 52 -9.31 8.36 6.44
CA ALA A 52 -9.52 9.31 5.34
C ALA A 52 -10.85 10.05 5.48
N THR A 53 -11.90 9.36 5.91
CA THR A 53 -13.24 9.95 6.13
C THR A 53 -13.23 10.92 7.32
N GLU A 54 -12.47 10.62 8.37
CA GLU A 54 -12.34 11.48 9.56
C GLU A 54 -11.47 12.72 9.30
N THR A 55 -10.46 12.61 8.43
CA THR A 55 -9.41 13.64 8.29
C THR A 55 -9.61 14.57 7.08
N CYS A 56 -10.24 14.09 6.01
CA CYS A 56 -10.36 14.83 4.76
C CYS A 56 -11.80 15.31 4.50
N PRO A 57 -11.99 16.38 3.69
CA PRO A 57 -13.29 16.66 3.08
C PRO A 57 -13.78 15.46 2.26
N PRO A 58 -15.10 15.30 2.06
CA PRO A 58 -15.67 14.15 1.36
C PRO A 58 -15.02 13.88 -0.01
N GLU A 59 -14.77 14.91 -0.82
CA GLU A 59 -14.11 14.76 -2.12
C GLU A 59 -12.65 14.30 -2.00
N GLY A 60 -11.93 14.77 -0.98
CA GLY A 60 -10.55 14.38 -0.72
C GLY A 60 -10.43 12.94 -0.22
N ALA A 61 -11.34 12.53 0.68
CA ALA A 61 -11.44 11.17 1.16
C ALA A 61 -11.72 10.20 0.00
N ALA A 62 -12.74 10.48 -0.83
CA ALA A 62 -13.07 9.66 -1.99
C ALA A 62 -11.88 9.53 -2.96
N HIS A 63 -11.18 10.64 -3.24
CA HIS A 63 -10.02 10.67 -4.13
C HIS A 63 -8.87 9.78 -3.65
N VAL A 64 -8.54 9.82 -2.37
CA VAL A 64 -7.41 9.04 -1.82
C VAL A 64 -7.78 7.58 -1.59
N ILE A 65 -9.02 7.28 -1.21
CA ILE A 65 -9.54 5.91 -1.01
C ILE A 65 -9.52 5.14 -2.33
N GLU A 66 -10.02 5.73 -3.43
CA GLU A 66 -10.03 5.10 -4.76
C GLU A 66 -8.62 4.63 -5.16
N ARG A 67 -7.62 5.49 -4.92
CA ARG A 67 -6.21 5.22 -5.21
C ARG A 67 -5.65 4.13 -4.31
N ALA A 68 -5.94 4.20 -3.00
CA ALA A 68 -5.53 3.18 -2.04
C ALA A 68 -6.03 1.79 -2.42
N GLU A 69 -7.29 1.67 -2.80
CA GLU A 69 -7.88 0.39 -3.20
C GLU A 69 -7.24 -0.15 -4.49
N ARG A 70 -6.98 0.71 -5.48
CA ARG A 70 -6.29 0.31 -6.71
C ARG A 70 -4.87 -0.15 -6.44
N ILE A 71 -4.11 0.61 -5.64
CA ILE A 71 -2.73 0.30 -5.27
C ILE A 71 -2.65 -0.98 -4.43
N ALA A 72 -3.58 -1.18 -3.49
CA ALA A 72 -3.64 -2.38 -2.66
C ALA A 72 -3.79 -3.64 -3.51
N ARG A 73 -4.71 -3.63 -4.49
CA ARG A 73 -4.90 -4.77 -5.42
C ARG A 73 -3.66 -5.02 -6.27
N SER A 74 -3.11 -3.99 -6.90
CA SER A 74 -1.93 -4.17 -7.77
C SER A 74 -0.68 -4.59 -7.00
N LEU A 75 -0.48 -4.03 -5.81
CA LEU A 75 0.62 -4.38 -4.92
C LEU A 75 0.51 -5.85 -4.48
N HIS A 76 -0.67 -6.29 -4.06
CA HIS A 76 -0.87 -7.69 -3.65
C HIS A 76 -0.53 -8.64 -4.80
N MET A 77 -1.10 -8.43 -5.99
CA MET A 77 -0.83 -9.28 -7.16
C MET A 77 0.66 -9.30 -7.51
N ALA A 78 1.33 -8.15 -7.53
CA ALA A 78 2.74 -8.05 -7.85
C ALA A 78 3.65 -8.68 -6.78
N VAL A 79 3.26 -8.62 -5.50
CA VAL A 79 3.97 -9.28 -4.40
C VAL A 79 3.83 -10.78 -4.49
N GLU A 80 2.62 -11.29 -4.72
CA GLU A 80 2.39 -12.74 -4.89
C GLU A 80 3.16 -13.31 -6.08
N ASP A 81 3.17 -12.60 -7.21
CA ASP A 81 3.92 -13.03 -8.41
C ASP A 81 5.44 -13.03 -8.20
N ALA A 82 5.94 -12.10 -7.37
CA ALA A 82 7.36 -11.98 -7.04
C ALA A 82 7.81 -12.92 -5.90
N LYS A 83 6.90 -13.55 -5.15
CA LYS A 83 7.26 -14.54 -4.12
C LYS A 83 7.92 -15.76 -4.80
N PRO A 84 9.03 -16.28 -4.26
CA PRO A 84 9.64 -17.49 -4.79
C PRO A 84 8.62 -18.64 -4.77
N ARG A 85 8.35 -19.25 -5.93
CA ARG A 85 7.53 -20.45 -5.99
C ARG A 85 8.22 -21.58 -5.22
N THR A 86 7.67 -21.94 -4.07
CA THR A 86 7.99 -23.20 -3.40
C THR A 86 7.44 -24.33 -4.25
N ILE A 87 8.30 -24.96 -5.06
CA ILE A 87 7.97 -26.23 -5.71
C ILE A 87 7.99 -27.28 -4.59
N PRO A 88 6.86 -27.94 -4.26
CA PRO A 88 6.87 -29.01 -3.27
C PRO A 88 7.81 -30.09 -3.78
N SER A 89 8.83 -30.43 -2.98
CA SER A 89 9.65 -31.59 -3.25
C SER A 89 8.76 -32.82 -3.17
N LEU A 90 8.43 -33.41 -4.32
CA LEU A 90 7.80 -34.73 -4.39
C LEU A 90 8.90 -35.76 -4.06
N LEU A 91 9.11 -35.98 -2.76
CA LEU A 91 9.81 -37.15 -2.22
C LEU A 91 8.82 -37.95 -1.37
#